data_AF-A0A1G0X1I2-F1
#
_entry.id   AF-A0A1G0X1I2-F1
#
_cell.length_a   1.000
_cell.length_b   1.000
_cell.length_c   1.000
_cell.angle_alpha   90.00
_cell.angle_beta   90.00
_cell.angle_gamma   90.00
#
_symmetry.space_group_name_H-M   'P 1'
#
loop_
_entity.id
_entity.type
_entity.pdbx_description
1 polymer ?
#
loop_
_entity_poly.entity_id
_entity_poly.type
_entity_poly.pdbx_seq_one_letter_code
_entity_poly.pdbx_strand_id
1 'polypeptide(L)'
;MDLAQPLKMICSYMSKPFKKSKIDKEFFILYKIVDSYSTEFEEHYRVQCINTKVILELTVEDLVFYLYILYGLHPVQACFIGIEYAKLWKTRMLDPENHGKPLNPMGRYAGYRYGSLNLLYQNRNGLLGFVCLNSGEEFLMDPRDIALSRELIEEFDVAHAFCIGVMAGNKMINPVVQSRHVVRPSLRLVKG
;
A
#
# COMPACT_ATOMS: atom_id res chain seq x y z
N MET A 1 -9.48 -19.27 5.02
CA MET A 1 -8.11 -18.98 4.51
C MET A 1 -7.54 -17.82 5.30
N ASP A 2 -6.29 -17.96 5.76
CA ASP A 2 -5.62 -17.02 6.68
C ASP A 2 -5.21 -15.72 5.96
N LEU A 3 -5.70 -14.57 6.45
CA LEU A 3 -5.45 -13.21 5.92
C LEU A 3 -3.95 -12.89 5.84
N ALA A 4 -3.13 -13.63 6.59
CA ALA A 4 -1.70 -13.44 6.67
C ALA A 4 -0.93 -13.82 5.39
N GLN A 5 -1.43 -14.73 4.54
CA GLN A 5 -0.65 -15.22 3.40
C GLN A 5 -0.43 -14.18 2.28
N PRO A 6 -1.45 -13.47 1.78
CA PRO A 6 -1.25 -12.46 0.74
C PRO A 6 -0.43 -11.26 1.24
N LEU A 7 -0.68 -10.82 2.48
CA LEU A 7 0.03 -9.68 3.10
C LEU A 7 1.50 -9.99 3.42
N LYS A 8 1.81 -11.21 3.89
CA LYS A 8 3.21 -11.65 4.06
C LYS A 8 3.94 -11.71 2.72
N MET A 9 3.24 -12.09 1.66
CA MET A 9 3.81 -12.12 0.31
C MET A 9 4.15 -10.70 -0.16
N ILE A 10 3.22 -9.75 0.01
CA ILE A 10 3.39 -8.31 -0.31
C ILE A 10 4.62 -7.71 0.38
N CYS A 11 4.82 -7.98 1.68
CA CYS A 11 5.97 -7.44 2.43
C CYS A 11 7.30 -8.12 2.11
N SER A 12 7.30 -9.41 1.74
CA SER A 12 8.55 -10.16 1.53
C SER A 12 9.35 -9.72 0.30
N TYR A 13 8.69 -9.16 -0.72
CA TYR A 13 9.33 -8.69 -1.95
C TYR A 13 10.07 -7.34 -1.82
N MET A 14 9.92 -6.63 -0.70
CA MET A 14 10.40 -5.24 -0.56
C MET A 14 11.70 -5.10 0.25
N SER A 15 12.32 -6.22 0.61
CA SER A 15 13.43 -6.30 1.57
C SER A 15 14.84 -6.14 0.98
N LYS A 16 14.99 -5.66 -0.26
CA LYS A 16 16.34 -5.47 -0.86
C LYS A 16 16.78 -4.01 -0.83
N PRO A 17 17.90 -3.68 -0.18
CA PRO A 17 18.45 -2.32 -0.20
C PRO A 17 19.00 -1.99 -1.59
N PHE A 18 18.41 -0.99 -2.26
CA PHE A 18 18.91 -0.46 -3.52
C PHE A 18 19.65 0.88 -3.30
N LYS A 19 20.76 1.07 -4.00
CA LYS A 19 21.56 2.31 -3.97
C LYS A 19 20.82 3.42 -4.75
N LYS A 20 20.59 4.57 -4.11
CA LYS A 20 20.06 5.80 -4.73
C LYS A 20 21.00 6.30 -5.84
N SER A 21 20.47 6.47 -7.05
CA SER A 21 20.96 7.50 -7.97
C SER A 21 20.11 8.77 -7.77
N LYS A 22 20.72 9.96 -7.93
CA LYS A 22 19.97 11.23 -7.99
C LYS A 22 19.16 11.21 -9.28
N ILE A 23 17.88 10.83 -9.21
CA ILE A 23 16.95 10.95 -10.33
C ILE A 23 15.79 11.85 -9.89
N ASP A 24 15.39 12.73 -10.79
CA ASP A 24 14.39 13.77 -10.58
C ASP A 24 12.98 13.17 -10.42
N LYS A 25 12.30 13.56 -9.33
CA LYS A 25 11.01 12.99 -8.89
C LYS A 25 9.90 13.21 -9.94
N GLU A 26 9.97 14.29 -10.71
CA GLU A 26 8.94 14.67 -11.69
C GLU A 26 8.87 13.74 -12.90
N PHE A 27 9.96 13.01 -13.22
CA PHE A 27 10.00 12.09 -14.37
C PHE A 27 9.31 10.75 -14.11
N PHE A 28 8.85 10.50 -12.88
CA PHE A 28 8.33 9.19 -12.48
C PHE A 28 6.82 9.12 -12.33
N ILE A 29 6.16 10.27 -12.20
CA ILE A 29 4.70 10.34 -12.21
C ILE A 29 4.30 10.41 -13.68
N LEU A 30 3.73 9.32 -14.17
CA LEU A 30 3.30 9.15 -15.57
C LEU A 30 1.78 9.22 -15.70
N TYR A 31 1.07 8.95 -14.61
CA TYR A 31 -0.38 8.90 -14.58
C TYR A 31 -0.92 9.70 -13.40
N LYS A 32 -2.11 10.28 -13.59
CA LYS A 32 -2.85 10.97 -12.55
C LYS A 32 -4.31 10.56 -12.60
N ILE A 33 -4.84 10.12 -11.47
CA ILE A 33 -6.31 10.00 -11.31
C ILE A 33 -6.87 11.42 -11.26
N VAL A 34 -7.78 11.76 -12.18
CA VAL A 34 -8.33 13.11 -12.30
C VAL A 34 -9.79 13.21 -11.89
N ASP A 35 -10.52 12.10 -11.92
CA ASP A 35 -11.95 12.05 -11.64
C ASP A 35 -12.36 10.59 -11.33
N SER A 36 -13.51 10.40 -10.70
CA SER A 36 -14.12 9.08 -10.49
C SER A 36 -15.65 9.15 -10.64
N TYR A 37 -16.24 8.04 -11.08
CA TYR A 37 -17.69 7.90 -11.18
C TYR A 37 -18.10 6.48 -10.85
N SER A 38 -19.30 6.30 -10.31
CA SER A 38 -19.84 4.98 -9.97
C SER A 38 -20.96 4.61 -10.93
N THR A 39 -20.94 3.36 -11.41
CA THR A 39 -22.09 2.71 -12.02
C THR A 39 -22.89 1.96 -10.96
N GLU A 40 -23.98 1.28 -11.34
CA GLU A 40 -24.75 0.45 -10.40
C GLU A 40 -23.94 -0.69 -9.78
N PHE A 41 -22.85 -1.12 -10.43
CA PHE A 41 -22.09 -2.32 -10.06
C PHE A 41 -20.65 -2.04 -9.65
N GLU A 42 -20.02 -0.97 -10.15
CA GLU A 42 -18.59 -0.73 -9.92
C GLU A 42 -18.19 0.76 -9.96
N GLU A 43 -17.07 1.08 -9.30
CA GLU A 43 -16.46 2.41 -9.35
C GLU A 43 -15.37 2.46 -10.42
N HIS A 44 -15.47 3.45 -11.30
CA HIS A 44 -14.51 3.73 -12.36
C HIS A 44 -13.72 5.00 -12.05
N TYR A 45 -12.47 5.00 -12.48
CA TYR A 45 -11.52 6.09 -12.32
C TYR A 45 -11.07 6.56 -13.70
N ARG A 46 -11.10 7.88 -13.89
CA ARG A 46 -10.49 8.52 -15.05
C ARG A 46 -9.03 8.80 -14.76
N VAL A 47 -8.16 8.15 -15.52
CA VAL A 47 -6.71 8.20 -15.35
C VAL A 47 -6.11 8.91 -16.56
N GLN A 48 -5.56 10.09 -16.33
CA GLN A 48 -4.86 10.84 -17.35
C GLN A 48 -3.41 10.37 -17.46
N CYS A 49 -2.95 10.09 -18.67
CA CYS A 49 -1.52 9.96 -18.96
C CYS A 49 -0.91 11.36 -19.04
N ILE A 50 0.02 11.67 -18.14
CA ILE A 50 0.62 13.00 -17.99
C ILE A 50 1.30 13.44 -19.29
N ASN A 51 1.24 14.74 -19.59
CA ASN A 51 1.70 15.35 -20.85
C ASN A 51 0.95 14.88 -22.10
N THR A 52 -0.16 14.17 -21.95
CA THR A 52 -1.05 13.79 -23.05
C THR A 52 -2.49 14.20 -22.77
N LYS A 53 -3.33 14.16 -23.81
CA LYS A 53 -4.79 14.31 -23.69
C LYS A 53 -5.51 12.96 -23.51
N VAL A 54 -4.77 11.86 -23.36
CA VAL A 54 -5.34 10.52 -23.25
C VAL A 54 -5.87 10.32 -21.82
N ILE A 55 -7.13 9.93 -21.74
CA ILE A 55 -7.82 9.53 -20.53
C ILE A 55 -8.19 8.06 -20.67
N LEU A 56 -7.82 7.26 -19.68
CA LEU A 56 -8.22 5.86 -19.54
C LEU A 56 -9.31 5.77 -18.49
N GLU A 57 -10.30 4.93 -18.72
CA GLU A 57 -11.33 4.61 -17.73
C GLU A 57 -11.05 3.21 -17.17
N LEU A 58 -10.72 3.14 -15.89
CA LEU A 58 -10.19 1.94 -15.24
C LEU A 58 -10.90 1.70 -13.91
N THR A 59 -11.17 0.44 -13.58
CA THR A 59 -11.62 0.06 -12.24
C THR A 59 -10.44 0.03 -11.25
N VAL A 60 -10.73 -0.13 -9.95
CA VAL A 60 -9.67 -0.40 -8.94
C VAL A 60 -8.86 -1.65 -9.30
N GLU A 61 -9.52 -2.67 -9.83
CA GLU A 61 -8.86 -3.92 -10.21
C GLU A 61 -7.92 -3.73 -11.39
N ASP A 62 -8.36 -3.00 -12.41
CA ASP A 62 -7.53 -2.65 -13.56
C ASP A 62 -6.29 -1.87 -13.12
N LEU A 63 -6.48 -0.86 -12.26
CA LEU A 63 -5.39 -0.06 -11.71
C LEU A 63 -4.36 -0.92 -10.98
N VAL A 64 -4.81 -1.87 -10.17
CA VAL A 64 -3.94 -2.77 -9.40
C VAL A 64 -3.27 -3.83 -10.29
N PHE A 65 -3.95 -4.28 -11.34
CA PHE A 65 -3.42 -5.30 -12.27
C PHE A 65 -2.41 -4.71 -13.26
N TYR A 66 -2.66 -3.50 -13.76
CA TYR A 66 -1.76 -2.79 -14.66
C TYR A 66 -0.66 -2.09 -13.87
N LEU A 67 0.33 -2.87 -13.43
CA LEU A 67 1.44 -2.40 -12.58
C LEU A 67 2.17 -1.18 -13.10
N TYR A 68 2.29 -1.01 -14.43
CA TYR A 68 2.91 0.18 -15.01
C TYR A 68 2.09 1.46 -14.75
N ILE A 69 0.76 1.35 -14.69
CA ILE A 69 -0.14 2.46 -14.32
C ILE A 69 -0.01 2.71 -12.83
N LEU A 70 -0.20 1.68 -12.00
CA LEU A 70 -0.09 1.79 -10.54
C LEU A 70 1.21 2.47 -10.14
N TYR A 71 2.35 1.95 -10.62
CA TYR A 71 3.67 2.46 -10.29
C TYR A 71 4.07 3.75 -11.01
N GLY A 72 3.21 4.26 -11.90
CA GLY A 72 3.33 5.59 -12.49
C GLY A 72 2.41 6.62 -11.83
N LEU A 73 1.63 6.24 -10.81
CA LEU A 73 0.84 7.17 -10.01
C LEU A 73 1.69 7.92 -8.99
N HIS A 74 1.16 9.04 -8.52
CA HIS A 74 1.66 9.71 -7.32
C HIS A 74 1.44 8.84 -6.07
N PRO A 75 2.33 8.83 -5.05
CA PRO A 75 2.21 7.93 -3.90
C PRO A 75 0.90 8.08 -3.15
N VAL A 76 0.40 9.32 -3.03
CA VAL A 76 -0.90 9.60 -2.39
C VAL A 76 -2.04 8.90 -3.12
N GLN A 77 -2.02 8.91 -4.46
CA GLN A 77 -3.05 8.25 -5.26
C GLN A 77 -2.92 6.73 -5.18
N ALA A 78 -1.71 6.20 -5.19
CA ALA A 78 -1.48 4.77 -5.01
C ALA A 78 -1.91 4.28 -3.61
N CYS A 79 -1.65 5.08 -2.57
CA CYS A 79 -2.14 4.81 -1.22
C CYS A 79 -3.68 4.76 -1.17
N PHE A 80 -4.33 5.75 -1.78
CA PHE A 80 -5.78 5.76 -1.93
C PHE A 80 -6.30 4.50 -2.65
N ILE A 81 -5.73 4.13 -3.79
CA ILE A 81 -6.09 2.90 -4.51
C ILE A 81 -5.87 1.65 -3.66
N GLY A 82 -4.83 1.62 -2.82
CA GLY A 82 -4.62 0.55 -1.85
C GLY A 82 -5.76 0.42 -0.85
N ILE A 83 -6.29 1.54 -0.34
CA ILE A 83 -7.44 1.56 0.57
C ILE A 83 -8.69 1.03 -0.13
N GLU A 84 -8.99 1.51 -1.34
CA GLU A 84 -10.17 1.06 -2.10
C GLU A 84 -10.07 -0.42 -2.48
N TYR A 85 -8.88 -0.89 -2.85
CA TYR A 85 -8.64 -2.30 -3.15
C TYR A 85 -8.91 -3.19 -1.92
N ALA A 86 -8.53 -2.76 -0.72
CA ALA A 86 -8.83 -3.50 0.51
C ALA A 86 -10.35 -3.60 0.78
N LYS A 87 -11.13 -2.56 0.46
CA LYS A 87 -12.60 -2.60 0.57
C LYS A 87 -13.19 -3.61 -0.39
N LEU A 88 -12.77 -3.56 -1.65
CA LEU A 88 -13.23 -4.47 -2.70
C LEU A 88 -12.91 -5.94 -2.35
N TRP A 89 -11.73 -6.20 -1.80
CA TRP A 89 -11.35 -7.55 -1.37
C TRP A 89 -12.28 -8.12 -0.29
N LYS A 90 -12.66 -7.32 0.71
CA LYS A 90 -13.60 -7.79 1.74
C LYS A 90 -14.97 -8.13 1.16
N THR A 91 -15.49 -7.30 0.26
CA THR A 91 -16.77 -7.57 -0.41
C THR A 91 -16.72 -8.92 -1.15
N ARG A 92 -15.62 -9.22 -1.85
CA ARG A 92 -15.41 -10.52 -2.51
C ARG A 92 -15.27 -11.70 -1.55
N MET A 93 -14.74 -11.50 -0.34
CA MET A 93 -14.71 -12.57 0.66
C MET A 93 -16.10 -12.91 1.23
N LEU A 94 -17.06 -11.99 1.13
CA LEU A 94 -18.43 -12.18 1.60
C LEU A 94 -19.32 -12.86 0.55
N ASP A 95 -18.94 -12.83 -0.72
CA ASP A 95 -19.65 -13.49 -1.84
C ASP A 95 -18.68 -14.39 -2.66
N PRO A 96 -18.53 -15.67 -2.27
CA PRO A 96 -17.55 -16.58 -2.87
C PRO A 96 -17.87 -17.03 -4.30
N GLU A 97 -19.11 -16.84 -4.78
CA GLU A 97 -19.50 -17.27 -6.13
C GLU A 97 -18.94 -16.34 -7.21
N ASN A 98 -18.41 -15.17 -6.82
CA ASN A 98 -17.92 -14.12 -7.70
C ASN A 98 -16.38 -14.05 -7.77
N HIS A 99 -15.68 -15.15 -7.46
CA HIS A 99 -14.22 -15.21 -7.50
C HIS A 99 -13.68 -15.15 -8.93
N GLY A 100 -13.49 -13.94 -9.44
CA GLY A 100 -12.53 -13.65 -10.50
C GLY A 100 -11.12 -14.18 -10.16
N LYS A 101 -10.29 -14.35 -11.19
CA LYS A 101 -8.95 -14.96 -11.15
C LYS A 101 -8.13 -14.54 -9.90
N PRO A 102 -7.32 -15.46 -9.33
CA PRO A 102 -6.49 -15.13 -8.17
C PRO A 102 -5.59 -13.93 -8.48
N LEU A 103 -5.84 -12.83 -7.76
CA LEU A 103 -5.05 -11.60 -7.83
C LEU A 103 -3.70 -11.86 -7.17
N ASN A 104 -2.65 -12.05 -7.98
CA ASN A 104 -1.28 -11.86 -7.55
C ASN A 104 -0.77 -10.51 -8.10
N PRO A 105 -1.10 -9.39 -7.43
CA PRO A 105 -0.79 -8.05 -7.94
C PRO A 105 0.70 -7.71 -7.86
N MET A 106 1.55 -8.60 -7.33
CA MET A 106 2.96 -8.31 -7.12
C MET A 106 3.81 -9.22 -8.01
N GLY A 107 3.74 -8.99 -9.33
CA GLY A 107 4.88 -9.31 -10.19
C GLY A 107 6.13 -8.59 -9.65
N ARG A 108 7.33 -9.17 -9.85
CA ARG A 108 8.61 -8.62 -9.34
C ARG A 108 8.80 -7.16 -9.76
N TYR A 109 8.33 -6.22 -8.94
CA TYR A 109 8.61 -4.81 -9.14
C TYR A 109 10.00 -4.54 -8.56
N ALA A 110 10.99 -4.51 -9.44
CA ALA A 110 12.38 -4.26 -9.09
C ALA A 110 12.71 -2.75 -8.98
N GLY A 111 11.70 -1.88 -9.03
CA GLY A 111 11.89 -0.44 -9.18
C GLY A 111 11.69 0.32 -7.87
N TYR A 112 12.68 0.34 -6.97
CA TYR A 112 12.73 1.44 -5.99
C TYR A 112 13.08 2.72 -6.75
N ARG A 113 12.08 3.55 -7.08
CA ARG A 113 12.26 4.68 -8.01
C ARG A 113 12.54 6.01 -7.32
N TYR A 114 11.87 6.30 -6.20
CA TYR A 114 12.01 7.55 -5.46
C TYR A 114 11.52 7.39 -4.00
N GLY A 115 11.65 8.42 -3.18
CA GLY A 115 11.24 8.40 -1.77
C GLY A 115 12.43 8.59 -0.81
N SER A 116 12.16 9.19 0.34
CA SER A 116 13.11 9.29 1.45
C SER A 116 12.79 8.32 2.58
N LEU A 117 11.58 7.77 2.62
CA LEU A 117 11.15 6.76 3.57
C LEU A 117 11.13 5.37 2.91
N ASN A 118 11.58 4.36 3.66
CA ASN A 118 11.62 2.98 3.22
C ASN A 118 10.88 2.09 4.21
N LEU A 119 9.85 1.39 3.76
CA LEU A 119 9.10 0.45 4.59
C LEU A 119 9.96 -0.79 4.86
N LEU A 120 10.10 -1.19 6.13
CA LEU A 120 10.97 -2.29 6.53
C LEU A 120 10.17 -3.55 6.89
N TYR A 121 9.19 -3.40 7.79
CA TYR A 121 8.46 -4.54 8.32
C TYR A 121 7.10 -4.12 8.89
N GLN A 122 6.25 -5.12 9.13
CA GLN A 122 5.09 -5.01 10.00
C GLN A 122 5.34 -5.84 11.26
N ASN A 123 5.15 -5.23 12.44
CA ASN A 123 5.29 -5.96 13.70
C ASN A 123 4.04 -6.79 14.01
N ARG A 124 4.10 -7.62 15.06
CA ARG A 124 2.98 -8.48 15.47
C ARG A 124 1.73 -7.72 15.92
N ASN A 125 1.88 -6.44 16.28
CA ASN A 125 0.78 -5.56 16.66
C ASN A 125 0.15 -4.86 15.43
N GLY A 126 0.61 -5.18 14.22
CA GLY A 126 0.14 -4.57 12.99
C GLY A 126 0.59 -3.11 12.81
N LEU A 127 1.63 -2.67 13.51
CA LEU A 127 2.30 -1.38 13.28
C LEU A 127 3.38 -1.55 12.21
N LEU A 128 3.62 -0.50 11.43
CA LEU A 128 4.61 -0.47 10.37
C LEU A 128 5.90 0.18 10.84
N GLY A 129 7.00 -0.56 10.70
CA GLY A 129 8.35 -0.06 10.89
C GLY A 129 8.91 0.45 9.56
N PHE A 130 9.42 1.67 9.54
CA PHE A 130 10.04 2.28 8.36
C PHE A 130 11.22 3.17 8.77
N VAL A 131 12.12 3.44 7.82
CA VAL A 131 13.34 4.23 8.07
C VAL A 131 13.41 5.42 7.12
N CYS A 132 13.84 6.57 7.65
CA CYS A 132 14.27 7.69 6.82
C CYS A 132 15.68 7.42 6.29
N LEU A 133 15.82 7.27 4.98
CA LEU A 133 17.10 6.97 4.34
C LEU A 133 18.14 8.09 4.47
N ASN A 134 17.70 9.32 4.74
CA ASN A 134 18.58 10.47 4.85
C ASN A 134 19.18 10.59 6.27
N SER A 135 18.38 10.36 7.32
CA SER A 135 18.83 10.46 8.71
C SER A 135 19.20 9.10 9.33
N GLY A 136 18.75 7.99 8.75
CA GLY A 136 18.82 6.66 9.34
C GLY A 136 17.83 6.44 10.49
N GLU A 137 16.94 7.40 10.77
CA GLU A 137 15.98 7.31 11.87
C GLU A 137 14.86 6.31 11.55
N GLU A 138 14.58 5.41 12.48
CA GLU A 138 13.52 4.42 12.39
C GLU A 138 12.26 4.89 13.12
N PHE A 139 11.12 4.67 12.49
CA PHE A 139 9.80 5.03 12.98
C PHE A 139 8.91 3.80 13.06
N LEU A 140 7.96 3.80 13.99
CA LEU A 140 6.96 2.75 14.15
C LEU A 140 5.58 3.39 14.30
N MET A 141 4.69 3.21 13.31
CA MET A 141 3.39 3.90 13.29
C MET A 141 2.23 2.98 12.84
N ASP A 142 0.99 3.35 13.18
CA ASP A 142 -0.19 2.66 12.65
C ASP A 142 -0.35 2.98 11.16
N PRO A 143 -0.62 1.97 10.29
CA PRO A 143 -0.87 2.20 8.87
C PRO A 143 -1.91 3.29 8.59
N ARG A 144 -2.95 3.44 9.44
CA ARG A 144 -3.99 4.45 9.28
C ARG A 144 -3.44 5.85 9.47
N ASP A 145 -2.60 6.05 10.48
CA ASP A 145 -2.00 7.36 10.77
C ASP A 145 -1.04 7.76 9.64
N ILE A 146 -0.28 6.79 9.11
CA ILE A 146 0.57 7.04 7.94
C ILE A 146 -0.29 7.40 6.72
N ALA A 147 -1.31 6.60 6.40
CA ALA A 147 -2.16 6.80 5.22
C ALA A 147 -2.95 8.12 5.23
N LEU A 148 -3.31 8.63 6.42
CA LEU A 148 -3.98 9.92 6.59
C LEU A 148 -3.00 11.11 6.53
N SER A 149 -1.70 10.87 6.68
CA SER A 149 -0.68 11.90 6.56
C SER A 149 -0.15 12.00 5.13
N ARG A 150 -0.63 13.01 4.41
CA ARG A 150 -0.17 13.29 3.04
C ARG A 150 1.35 13.52 2.99
N GLU A 151 1.88 14.28 3.94
CA GLU A 151 3.30 14.62 4.04
C GLU A 151 4.17 13.35 4.18
N LEU A 152 3.73 12.38 4.99
CA LEU A 152 4.46 11.11 5.13
C LEU A 152 4.34 10.26 3.87
N ILE A 153 3.15 10.12 3.31
CA ILE A 153 2.92 9.27 2.12
C ILE A 153 3.70 9.76 0.90
N GLU A 154 3.83 11.07 0.72
CA GLU A 154 4.63 11.67 -0.37
C GLU A 154 6.12 11.31 -0.31
N GLU A 155 6.60 10.90 0.86
CA GLU A 155 8.00 10.52 1.07
C GLU A 155 8.27 9.01 0.89
N PHE A 156 7.25 8.19 0.67
CA PHE A 156 7.41 6.79 0.27
C PHE A 156 7.41 6.64 -1.26
N ASP A 157 8.02 5.56 -1.77
CA ASP A 157 7.76 5.15 -3.15
C ASP A 157 6.32 4.63 -3.33
N VAL A 158 5.90 4.53 -4.58
CA VAL A 158 4.54 4.12 -4.95
C VAL A 158 4.16 2.74 -4.43
N ALA A 159 5.07 1.77 -4.47
CA ALA A 159 4.77 0.41 -4.03
C ALA A 159 4.58 0.36 -2.51
N HIS A 160 5.43 1.07 -1.76
CA HIS A 160 5.27 1.25 -0.31
C HIS A 160 3.97 1.98 0.02
N ALA A 161 3.66 3.08 -0.67
CA ALA A 161 2.44 3.84 -0.44
C ALA A 161 1.17 3.02 -0.71
N PHE A 162 1.13 2.28 -1.81
CA PHE A 162 0.05 1.32 -2.11
C PHE A 162 -0.09 0.28 -1.00
N CYS A 163 1.02 -0.33 -0.59
CA CYS A 163 1.05 -1.34 0.48
C CYS A 163 0.52 -0.79 1.81
N ILE A 164 0.95 0.42 2.20
CA ILE A 164 0.45 1.14 3.37
C ILE A 164 -1.06 1.35 3.24
N GLY A 165 -1.54 1.77 2.07
CA GLY A 165 -2.96 1.94 1.77
C GLY A 165 -3.77 0.66 1.98
N VAL A 166 -3.30 -0.47 1.45
CA VAL A 166 -3.95 -1.79 1.64
C VAL A 166 -4.03 -2.15 3.12
N MET A 167 -2.96 -1.93 3.89
CA MET A 167 -2.96 -2.23 5.33
C MET A 167 -3.87 -1.28 6.11
N ALA A 168 -3.89 0.00 5.77
CA ALA A 168 -4.76 1.00 6.38
C ALA A 168 -6.23 0.68 6.10
N GLY A 169 -6.59 0.41 4.85
CA GLY A 169 -7.93 0.02 4.44
C GLY A 169 -8.41 -1.21 5.21
N ASN A 170 -7.59 -2.27 5.28
CA ASN A 170 -7.91 -3.46 6.07
C ASN A 170 -8.21 -3.14 7.56
N LYS A 171 -7.45 -2.23 8.17
CA LYS A 171 -7.70 -1.78 9.56
C LYS A 171 -8.95 -0.92 9.71
N MET A 172 -9.26 -0.06 8.74
CA MET A 172 -10.47 0.77 8.75
C MET A 172 -11.74 -0.09 8.65
N ILE A 173 -11.66 -1.14 7.84
CA ILE A 173 -12.76 -2.05 7.55
C ILE A 173 -13.02 -3.05 8.68
N ASN A 174 -11.97 -3.44 9.42
CA ASN A 174 -12.04 -4.35 10.56
C ASN A 174 -11.55 -3.62 11.82
N PRO A 175 -12.37 -2.76 12.45
CA PRO A 175 -11.98 -1.98 13.63
C PRO A 175 -11.87 -2.84 14.90
N VAL A 176 -11.46 -4.10 14.82
CA VAL A 176 -11.40 -5.00 15.98
C VAL A 176 -10.36 -4.49 16.98
N VAL A 177 -10.92 -3.81 17.99
CA VAL A 177 -10.50 -3.65 19.38
C VAL A 177 -9.01 -3.42 19.56
N GLN A 178 -8.62 -2.15 19.68
CA GLN A 178 -7.49 -1.78 20.53
C GLN A 178 -7.80 -2.32 21.93
N SER A 179 -7.40 -3.55 22.22
CA SER A 179 -7.36 -4.02 23.59
C SER A 179 -6.36 -3.11 24.28
N ARG A 180 -6.87 -2.33 25.24
CA ARG A 180 -6.05 -1.72 26.27
C ARG A 180 -5.30 -2.85 26.96
N HIS A 181 -4.13 -3.23 26.45
CA HIS A 181 -3.25 -4.14 27.15
C HIS A 181 -2.63 -3.36 28.30
N VAL A 182 -3.30 -3.49 29.44
CA VAL A 182 -2.68 -3.48 30.77
C VAL A 182 -1.38 -4.27 30.67
N VAL A 183 -0.27 -3.62 31.00
CA VAL A 183 1.04 -4.25 31.17
C VAL A 183 0.88 -5.40 32.15
N ARG A 184 0.95 -6.64 31.66
CA ARG A 184 1.16 -7.81 32.51
C ARG A 184 2.61 -8.26 32.33
N PRO A 185 3.40 -8.41 33.41
CA PRO A 185 4.77 -8.86 33.30
C PRO A 185 4.81 -10.40 33.20
N SER A 186 5.49 -10.94 32.19
CA SER A 186 5.91 -12.34 32.11
C SER A 186 6.80 -12.51 30.87
N LEU A 187 7.99 -13.13 30.88
CA LEU A 187 8.74 -13.98 31.81
C LEU A 187 10.23 -13.64 31.69
N ARG A 188 11.01 -13.87 32.75
CA ARG A 188 12.48 -13.82 32.72
C ARG A 188 13.03 -15.15 32.20
N LEU A 189 13.95 -15.10 31.23
CA LEU A 189 14.77 -16.24 30.83
C LEU A 189 15.66 -16.64 32.00
N VAL A 190 15.51 -17.88 32.48
CA VAL A 190 16.49 -18.54 33.35
C VAL A 190 17.55 -19.16 32.44
N LYS A 191 18.81 -18.82 32.67
CA LYS A 191 19.96 -19.44 31.98
C LYS A 191 20.07 -20.92 32.38
N GLY A 192 20.27 -21.78 31.38
CA GLY A 192 20.92 -23.09 31.53
C GLY A 192 22.36 -22.98 31.07
#